data_AF-A0A9N7H2P3-F1
#
_entry.id   AF-A0A9N7H2P3-F1
#
_cell.length_a   1.000
_cell.length_b   1.000
_cell.length_c   1.000
_cell.angle_alpha   90.00
_cell.angle_beta   90.00
_cell.angle_gamma   90.00
#
_symmetry.space_group_name_H-M   'P 1'
#
loop_
_entity.id
_entity.type
_entity.pdbx_description
1 polymer ?
#
loop_
_entity_poly.entity_id
_entity_poly.type
_entity_poly.pdbx_seq_one_letter_code
_entity_poly.pdbx_strand_id
1 'polypeptide(L)' 'MANDSSTSLPDLSDAAKPKLGKAKRGRPRKENPKAHVSLRVDADVLEALKSTGPGWQTFINDVLRKALSNRHGGVVRQA' A
#
# COMPACT_ATOMS: atom_id res chain seq x y z
N MET A 1 51.96 46.00 21.40
CA MET A 1 50.85 45.50 20.58
C MET A 1 50.17 44.35 21.32
N ALA A 2 48.96 44.54 21.83
CA ALA A 2 48.09 43.43 22.20
C ALA A 2 47.17 43.20 20.99
N ASN A 3 47.36 42.09 20.28
CA ASN A 3 46.39 41.67 19.27
C ASN A 3 45.64 40.45 19.79
N ASP A 4 44.38 40.76 20.02
CA ASP A 4 43.23 39.92 20.29
C ASP A 4 43.01 38.87 19.19
N SER A 5 42.15 37.90 19.50
CA SER A 5 41.45 37.05 18.54
C SER A 5 42.24 35.97 17.80
N SER A 6 42.30 34.78 18.41
CA SER A 6 42.11 33.56 17.63
C SER A 6 41.14 32.63 18.35
N THR A 7 39.86 32.89 18.08
CA THR A 7 38.79 31.92 17.83
C THR A 7 38.91 30.59 18.58
N SER A 8 38.28 30.50 19.74
CA SER A 8 37.79 29.20 20.21
C SER A 8 36.70 28.77 19.24
N LEU A 9 37.03 27.78 18.41
CA LEU A 9 36.07 27.08 17.57
C LEU A 9 34.97 26.54 18.50
N PRO A 10 33.69 26.92 18.31
CA PRO A 10 32.61 26.32 19.07
C PRO A 10 32.54 24.83 18.72
N ASP A 11 32.54 24.00 19.76
CA ASP A 11 32.33 22.56 19.69
C ASP A 11 31.06 22.26 18.89
N LEU A 12 31.21 21.71 17.68
CA LEU A 12 30.13 21.34 16.75
C LEU A 12 29.28 20.17 17.27
N SER A 13 29.46 19.76 18.52
CA SER A 13 28.76 18.63 19.14
C SER A 13 27.30 18.94 19.52
N ASP A 14 26.86 20.20 19.43
CA ASP A 14 25.45 20.59 19.52
C ASP A 14 24.74 20.59 18.14
N ALA A 15 25.11 19.64 17.28
CA ALA A 15 24.27 19.22 16.18
C ALA A 15 23.03 18.54 16.77
N ALA A 16 22.08 19.38 17.23
CA ALA A 16 20.73 19.01 17.58
C ALA A 16 20.23 17.98 16.56
N LYS A 17 20.11 16.74 17.03
CA LYS A 17 19.60 15.62 16.23
C LYS A 17 18.33 16.11 15.54
N PRO A 18 18.24 16.12 14.20
CA PRO A 18 16.98 16.44 13.57
C PRO A 18 15.99 15.43 14.13
N LYS A 19 14.97 15.92 14.83
CA LYS A 19 13.83 15.10 15.20
C LYS A 19 13.24 14.67 13.87
N LEU A 20 13.64 13.49 13.40
CA LEU A 20 12.93 12.71 12.41
C LEU A 20 11.58 12.41 13.06
N GLY A 21 10.71 13.41 13.05
CA GLY A 21 9.29 13.26 13.23
C GLY A 21 8.92 12.13 12.30
N LYS A 22 8.42 11.04 12.90
CA LYS A 22 8.11 9.77 12.27
C LYS A 22 7.55 10.08 10.89
N ALA A 23 8.37 9.98 9.84
CA ALA A 23 7.86 10.10 8.49
C ALA A 23 6.76 9.04 8.47
N LYS A 24 5.50 9.45 8.28
CA LYS A 24 4.38 8.54 8.08
C LYS A 24 4.65 7.85 6.74
N ARG A 25 5.64 6.96 6.72
CA ARG A 25 6.06 6.20 5.56
C ARG A 25 5.13 5.02 5.52
N GLY A 26 3.95 5.28 4.96
CA GLY A 26 2.94 4.31 4.67
C GLY A 26 2.02 4.91 3.63
N ARG A 27 1.84 4.19 2.51
CA ARG A 27 0.78 4.45 1.54
C ARG A 27 -0.52 4.71 2.32
N PRO A 28 -1.29 5.77 1.99
CA PRO A 28 -2.54 6.04 2.69
C PRO A 28 -3.36 4.76 2.80
N ARG A 29 -3.85 4.45 4.02
CA ARG A 29 -4.72 3.30 4.25
C ARG A 29 -5.91 3.46 3.31
N LYS A 30 -6.01 2.56 2.33
CA LYS A 30 -7.13 2.52 1.41
C LYS A 30 -8.38 2.24 2.25
N GLU A 31 -9.43 3.04 2.10
CA GLU A 31 -10.66 2.89 2.89
C GLU A 31 -11.30 1.51 2.73
N ASN A 32 -11.09 0.87 1.57
CA ASN A 32 -11.52 -0.51 1.33
C ASN A 32 -10.36 -1.37 0.78
N PRO A 33 -9.55 -1.98 1.67
CA PRO A 33 -8.50 -2.90 1.24
C PRO A 33 -9.12 -4.17 0.65
N LYS A 34 -8.46 -4.77 -0.35
CA LYS A 34 -8.84 -6.10 -0.83
C LYS A 34 -8.66 -7.09 0.32
N ALA A 35 -9.74 -7.70 0.79
CA ALA A 35 -9.67 -8.74 1.80
C ALA A 35 -9.02 -10.00 1.19
N HIS A 36 -8.02 -10.55 1.88
CA HIS A 36 -7.51 -11.87 1.54
C HIS A 36 -8.52 -12.91 2.02
N VAL A 37 -9.09 -13.67 1.08
CA VAL A 37 -10.06 -14.73 1.38
C VAL A 37 -9.44 -16.06 0.99
N SER A 38 -9.49 -17.04 1.90
CA SER A 38 -9.17 -18.42 1.59
C SER A 38 -10.43 -19.09 1.03
N LEU A 39 -10.51 -19.21 -0.29
CA LEU A 39 -11.59 -19.88 -1.01
C LEU A 39 -11.03 -21.13 -1.69
N ARG A 40 -11.79 -22.23 -1.67
CA ARG A 40 -11.50 -23.42 -2.47
C ARG A 40 -12.16 -23.26 -3.84
N VAL A 41 -11.37 -23.45 -4.88
CA VAL A 41 -11.81 -23.42 -6.29
C VAL A 41 -11.40 -24.75 -6.90
N ASP A 42 -12.24 -25.33 -7.75
CA ASP A 42 -11.93 -26.56 -8.48
C ASP A 42 -10.67 -26.39 -9.33
N ALA A 43 -9.91 -27.47 -9.49
CA ALA A 43 -8.61 -27.46 -10.16
C ALA A 43 -8.75 -27.00 -11.63
N ASP A 44 -9.72 -27.56 -12.36
CA ASP A 44 -9.96 -27.25 -13.78
C ASP A 44 -10.28 -25.75 -13.99
N VAL A 45 -11.07 -25.18 -13.06
CA VAL A 45 -11.43 -23.76 -13.09
C VAL A 45 -10.21 -22.89 -12.82
N LEU A 46 -9.38 -23.27 -11.83
CA LEU A 46 -8.16 -22.56 -11.50
C LEU A 46 -7.16 -22.57 -12.67
N GLU A 47 -7.04 -23.70 -13.39
CA GLU A 47 -6.20 -23.82 -14.58
C GLU A 47 -6.71 -22.94 -15.73
N ALA A 48 -8.01 -22.96 -16.01
CA ALA A 48 -8.62 -22.10 -17.02
C ALA A 48 -8.42 -20.60 -16.70
N LEU A 49 -8.51 -20.22 -15.42
CA LEU A 49 -8.25 -18.85 -14.96
C LEU A 49 -6.77 -18.47 -15.09
N LYS A 50 -5.85 -19.37 -14.73
CA LYS A 50 -4.41 -19.11 -14.91
C LYS A 50 -4.04 -19.02 -16.39
N SER A 51 -4.71 -19.78 -17.25
CA SER A 51 -4.53 -19.74 -18.70
C SER A 51 -4.94 -18.39 -19.32
N THR A 52 -5.83 -17.62 -18.66
CA THR A 52 -6.22 -16.28 -19.11
C THR A 52 -5.08 -15.25 -19.02
N GLY A 53 -3.96 -15.60 -18.38
CA GLY A 53 -2.72 -14.82 -18.38
C GLY A 53 -2.47 -14.00 -17.11
N PRO A 54 -1.47 -13.09 -17.14
CA PRO A 54 -1.12 -12.25 -16.00
C PRO A 54 -2.31 -11.37 -15.61
N GLY A 55 -2.71 -11.42 -14.33
CA GLY A 55 -3.87 -10.66 -13.84
C GLY A 55 -5.17 -11.45 -13.67
N TRP A 56 -5.14 -12.78 -13.79
CA TRP A 56 -6.30 -13.65 -13.56
C TRP A 56 -7.05 -13.42 -12.23
N GLN A 57 -6.35 -12.94 -11.18
CA GLN A 57 -6.97 -12.55 -9.92
C GLN A 57 -7.88 -11.31 -10.04
N THR A 58 -7.52 -10.35 -10.88
CA THR A 58 -8.37 -9.18 -11.17
C THR A 58 -9.56 -9.61 -12.01
N PHE A 59 -9.33 -10.48 -13.00
CA PHE A 59 -10.39 -11.04 -13.83
C PHE A 59 -11.45 -11.79 -13.00
N ILE A 60 -11.05 -12.68 -12.08
CA ILE A 60 -12.04 -13.39 -11.25
C ILE A 60 -12.79 -12.43 -10.32
N ASN A 61 -12.16 -11.36 -9.84
CA ASN A 61 -12.86 -10.35 -9.04
C ASN A 61 -13.95 -9.64 -9.86
N ASP A 62 -13.68 -9.33 -11.13
CA ASP A 62 -14.66 -8.72 -12.02
C ASP A 62 -15.80 -9.68 -12.38
N VAL A 63 -15.49 -10.96 -12.60
CA VAL A 63 -16.50 -12.02 -12.80
C VAL A 63 -17.38 -12.15 -11.56
N LEU A 64 -16.80 -12.18 -10.36
CA LEU A 64 -17.55 -12.28 -9.10
C LEU A 64 -18.45 -11.05 -8.91
N ARG A 65 -17.97 -9.84 -9.21
CA ARG A 65 -18.78 -8.60 -9.17
C ARG A 65 -19.95 -8.67 -10.15
N LYS A 66 -19.69 -8.99 -11.42
CA LYS A 66 -20.72 -9.09 -12.46
C LYS A 66 -21.76 -10.14 -12.09
N ALA A 67 -21.31 -11.29 -11.60
CA ALA A 67 -22.20 -12.33 -11.13
C ALA A 67 -23.05 -11.81 -9.97
N LEU A 68 -22.48 -11.18 -8.93
CA LEU A 68 -23.24 -10.59 -7.81
C LEU A 68 -24.30 -9.57 -8.28
N SER A 69 -23.96 -8.68 -9.21
CA SER A 69 -24.90 -7.73 -9.82
C SER A 69 -26.04 -8.41 -10.59
N ASN A 70 -25.80 -9.60 -11.15
CA ASN A 70 -26.80 -10.34 -11.90
C ASN A 70 -27.76 -11.14 -11.01
N ARG A 71 -27.33 -11.55 -9.80
CA ARG A 71 -28.14 -12.32 -8.82
C ARG A 71 -28.88 -11.41 -7.84
N HIS A 72 -28.35 -10.23 -7.57
CA HIS A 72 -28.99 -9.23 -6.74
C HIS A 72 -29.02 -7.91 -7.51
N GLY A 73 -30.20 -7.33 -7.72
CA GLY A 73 -30.36 -5.92 -8.15
C GLY A 73 -29.82 -4.90 -7.14
N GLY A 74 -28.88 -5.29 -6.28
CA GLY A 74 -28.22 -4.51 -5.25
C GLY A 74 -26.88 -4.00 -5.76
N VAL A 75 -26.86 -2.70 -6.04
CA VAL A 75 -25.71 -1.91 -6.44
C VAL A 75 -24.51 -2.18 -5.52
N VAL A 76 -23.47 -2.85 -6.03
CA VAL A 76 -22.15 -2.83 -5.38
C VAL A 76 -21.57 -1.43 -5.59
N ARG A 77 -21.97 -0.49 -4.74
CA ARG A 77 -21.40 0.86 -4.72
C ARG A 77 -19.92 0.73 -4.34
N GLN A 78 -19.04 1.02 -5.29
CA GLN A 78 -17.61 1.16 -5.01
C GLN A 78 -17.36 2.50 -4.31
N ALA A 79 -16.53 2.43 -3.27
CA ALA A 79 -15.65 3.51 -2.82
C ALA A 79 -14.21 3.12 -3.17
#